data_AF-P0CY70-F1
#
_entry.id   AF-P0CY70-F1
#
_cell.length_a   1.000
_cell.length_b   1.000
_cell.length_c   1.000
_cell.angle_alpha   90.00
_cell.angle_beta   90.00
_cell.angle_gamma   90.00
#
_symmetry.space_group_name_H-M   'P 1'
#
loop_
_entity.id
_entity.type
_entity.pdbx_description
1 polymer ?
#
loop_
_entity_poly.entity_id
_entity_poly.type
_entity_poly.pdbx_seq_one_letter_code
_entity_poly.pdbx_strand_id
1 'polypeptide(L)' 'TAEDSRGTQLHRALRKATKLPVSTRCITPGTRCKVPSQCCRGPCKNGRCTPSPSEW' A
#
# COMPACT_ATOMS: atom_id res chain seq x y z
N THR A 1 23.19 19.65 22.51
CA THR A 1 21.74 19.63 22.24
C THR A 1 21.31 18.19 21.97
N ALA A 2 20.92 17.44 23.02
CA ALA A 2 20.60 16.01 22.92
C ALA A 2 19.09 15.72 22.73
N GLU A 3 18.28 16.78 22.65
CA GLU A 3 16.81 16.77 22.58
C GLU A 3 16.26 16.57 21.15
N ASP A 4 17.06 16.07 20.22
CA ASP A 4 16.58 15.67 18.88
C ASP A 4 16.54 14.14 18.70
N SER A 5 17.37 13.42 19.45
CA SER A 5 17.58 11.98 19.22
C SER A 5 16.40 11.10 19.65
N ARG A 6 15.62 11.52 20.65
CA ARG A 6 14.46 10.75 21.14
C ARG A 6 13.25 10.87 20.22
N GLY A 7 12.97 12.07 19.71
CA GLY A 7 11.86 12.32 18.79
C GLY A 7 11.98 11.54 17.49
N THR A 8 13.20 11.41 16.93
CA THR A 8 13.41 10.64 15.70
C THR A 8 13.42 9.13 15.93
N GLN A 9 13.77 8.65 17.14
CA GLN A 9 13.79 7.22 17.45
C GLN A 9 12.38 6.62 17.51
N LEU A 10 11.41 7.33 18.11
CA LEU A 10 10.01 6.89 18.11
C LEU A 10 9.45 6.79 16.68
N HIS A 11 9.74 7.77 15.83
CA HIS A 11 9.37 7.71 14.42
C HIS A 11 9.99 6.51 13.69
N ARG A 12 11.24 6.13 14.01
CA ARG A 12 11.88 4.93 13.43
C ARG A 12 11.22 3.63 13.91
N ALA A 13 10.90 3.53 15.20
CA ALA A 13 10.25 2.35 15.78
C ALA A 13 8.85 2.12 15.17
N LEU A 14 8.06 3.19 15.04
CA LEU A 14 6.73 3.12 14.42
C LEU A 14 6.82 2.69 12.95
N ARG A 15 7.78 3.23 12.18
CA ARG A 15 7.99 2.84 10.77
C ARG A 15 8.39 1.37 10.59
N LYS A 16 9.13 0.78 11.56
CA LYS A 16 9.49 -0.64 11.50
C LYS A 16 8.28 -1.53 11.75
N ALA A 17 7.47 -1.22 12.77
CA ALA A 17 6.29 -1.99 13.11
C ALA A 17 5.19 -1.91 12.02
N THR A 18 5.05 -0.76 11.36
CA THR A 18 4.06 -0.57 10.28
C THR A 18 4.56 -0.93 8.90
N LYS A 19 5.74 -1.56 8.75
CA LYS A 19 6.21 -2.08 7.47
C LYS A 19 5.40 -3.34 7.13
N LEU A 20 4.13 -3.15 6.79
CA LEU A 20 3.31 -4.17 6.17
C LEU A 20 4.13 -4.79 5.03
N PRO A 21 4.21 -6.14 4.98
CA PRO A 21 4.97 -6.79 3.93
C PRO A 21 4.43 -6.29 2.59
N VAL A 22 5.33 -6.11 1.61
CA VAL A 22 4.96 -5.61 0.28
C VAL A 22 3.81 -6.43 -0.33
N SER A 23 3.72 -7.72 0.01
CA SER A 23 2.66 -8.65 -0.39
C SER A 23 1.27 -8.32 0.15
N THR A 24 1.15 -7.59 1.26
CA THR A 24 -0.14 -7.12 1.81
C THR A 24 -0.61 -5.83 1.13
N ARG A 25 0.24 -5.20 0.33
CA ARG A 25 -0.17 -4.02 -0.43
C ARG A 25 -1.04 -4.47 -1.59
N CYS A 26 -2.11 -3.73 -1.80
CA CYS A 26 -2.87 -3.82 -3.02
C CYS A 26 -1.98 -3.42 -4.23
N ILE A 27 -2.39 -3.82 -5.41
CA ILE A 27 -1.71 -3.67 -6.68
C ILE A 27 -2.36 -2.52 -7.45
N THR A 28 -1.55 -1.70 -8.11
CA THR A 28 -1.99 -0.55 -8.91
C THR A 28 -2.84 -0.96 -10.13
N PRO A 29 -3.69 -0.06 -10.65
CA PRO A 29 -4.39 -0.27 -11.92
C PRO A 29 -3.43 -0.64 -13.07
N GLY A 30 -3.88 -1.49 -13.98
CA GLY A 30 -3.12 -2.00 -15.13
C GLY A 30 -2.25 -3.22 -14.82
N THR A 31 -1.94 -3.48 -13.55
CA THR A 31 -1.13 -4.64 -13.16
C THR A 31 -1.95 -5.93 -13.12
N ARG A 32 -1.27 -7.08 -13.30
CA ARG A 32 -1.91 -8.40 -13.24
C ARG A 32 -2.43 -8.70 -11.84
N CYS A 33 -3.61 -9.31 -11.78
CA CYS A 33 -4.26 -9.76 -10.56
C CYS A 33 -4.92 -11.12 -10.77
N LYS A 34 -5.08 -11.87 -9.68
CA LYS A 34 -5.80 -13.16 -9.64
C LYS A 34 -7.15 -13.01 -8.96
N VAL A 35 -7.26 -12.14 -7.96
CA VAL A 35 -8.50 -11.89 -7.21
C VAL A 35 -8.79 -10.39 -7.08
N PRO A 36 -10.06 -9.97 -6.98
CA PRO A 36 -10.43 -8.55 -6.88
C PRO A 36 -9.78 -7.81 -5.70
N SER A 37 -9.63 -8.48 -4.55
CA SER A 37 -9.03 -7.92 -3.33
C SER A 37 -7.54 -7.60 -3.46
N GLN A 38 -6.88 -8.03 -4.54
CA GLN A 38 -5.51 -7.62 -4.81
C GLN A 38 -5.42 -6.20 -5.35
N CYS A 39 -6.47 -5.62 -5.93
CA CYS A 39 -6.38 -4.32 -6.61
C CYS A 39 -6.62 -3.15 -5.64
N CYS A 40 -5.83 -2.08 -5.75
CA CYS A 40 -5.98 -0.91 -4.89
C CYS A 40 -7.23 -0.09 -5.20
N ARG A 41 -7.54 0.00 -6.49
CA ARG A 41 -8.65 0.79 -7.00
C ARG A 41 -9.34 -0.04 -8.06
N GLY A 42 -10.63 -0.26 -7.84
CA GLY A 42 -11.49 -1.04 -8.72
C GLY A 42 -11.23 -2.55 -8.71
N PRO A 43 -12.02 -3.30 -9.50
CA PRO A 43 -11.98 -4.76 -9.52
C PRO A 43 -10.83 -5.30 -10.38
N CYS A 44 -10.50 -6.58 -10.16
CA CYS A 44 -9.70 -7.38 -11.07
C CYS A 44 -10.56 -7.85 -12.24
N LYS A 45 -10.38 -7.30 -13.44
CA LYS A 45 -11.08 -7.71 -14.67
C LYS A 45 -10.10 -8.22 -15.71
N ASN A 46 -10.41 -9.34 -16.35
CA ASN A 46 -9.55 -9.99 -17.35
C ASN A 46 -8.10 -10.20 -16.86
N GLY A 47 -7.95 -10.56 -15.58
CA GLY A 47 -6.65 -10.75 -14.94
C GLY A 47 -5.83 -9.47 -14.72
N ARG A 48 -6.44 -8.27 -14.82
CA ARG A 48 -5.80 -6.99 -14.54
C ARG A 48 -6.65 -6.09 -13.65
N CYS A 49 -6.00 -5.31 -12.81
CA CYS A 49 -6.68 -4.30 -12.00
C CYS A 49 -7.19 -3.19 -12.91
N THR A 50 -8.50 -2.95 -12.92
CA THR A 50 -9.10 -1.83 -13.67
C THR A 50 -9.38 -0.68 -12.71
N PRO A 51 -9.16 0.58 -13.11
CA PRO A 51 -9.59 1.72 -12.30
C PRO A 51 -11.09 1.61 -12.01
N SER A 52 -11.49 2.00 -10.80
CA SER A 52 -12.91 2.15 -10.50
C SER A 52 -13.50 3.27 -11.36
N PRO A 53 -14.71 3.12 -11.92
CA PRO A 53 -15.36 4.14 -12.74
C PRO A 53 -15.74 5.42 -11.99
N SER A 54 -15.43 5.52 -10.69
CA SER A 54 -15.71 6.67 -9.83
C SER A 54 -14.64 7.78 -9.85
N GLU A 55 -13.67 7.73 -10.77
CA GLU A 55 -12.72 8.84 -11.01
C GLU A 55 -12.99 9.56 -12.35
N TRP A 56 -14.28 9.78 -12.69
CA TRP A 56 -14.72 10.72 -13.73
C TRP A 56 -15.67 11.76 -13.17
#